data_AF-A0A942HYL5-F1
#
_entry.id   AF-A0A942HYL5-F1
#
_cell.length_a   1.000
_cell.length_b   1.000
_cell.length_c   1.000
_cell.angle_alpha   90.00
_cell.angle_beta   90.00
_cell.angle_gamma   90.00
#
_symmetry.space_group_name_H-M   'P 1'
#
loop_
_entity.id
_entity.type
_entity.pdbx_description
1 polymer ?
#
loop_
_entity_poly.entity_id
_entity_poly.type
_entity_poly.pdbx_seq_one_letter_code
_entity_poly.pdbx_strand_id
1 'polypeptide(L)'
;MSELSTEKQLGKFRVRCPNCSKLYEVSEGDIQSHTPQFDCISCSSRFSFAYPVTNPMSVATYLVQASPEMEEARTFQQELEAQSFAALQQEIEDSAEKTSTQACPKCGAINEKKNSECYSCHVIFARLEQLPLDPTLKAQPSLVRKWKNLIMNFDNLSLHDDFLKSCHQLDALRFAILKYEELKSAQGGSDDVCERMIFKAHGLLQVTLTSKADGDLRFAQKPTVPRKKWHKYVLWGPLSLSLLMILTGYFSLSLRNLVGAGVAVALLTFGLILFWKGRISLSDFY
;
A
#
# COMPACT_ATOMS: atom_id res chain seq x y z
N MET A 1 -17.52 -6.21 51.67
CA MET A 1 -18.15 -5.03 51.05
C MET A 1 -17.64 -4.98 49.63
N SER A 2 -18.39 -5.59 48.72
CA SER A 2 -18.01 -5.75 47.31
C SER A 2 -18.82 -4.73 46.53
N GLU A 3 -18.17 -3.65 46.11
CA GLU A 3 -18.77 -2.66 45.22
C GLU A 3 -18.95 -3.29 43.83
N LEU A 4 -20.17 -3.78 43.55
CA LEU A 4 -20.58 -4.12 42.19
C LEU A 4 -20.60 -2.82 41.38
N SER A 5 -19.52 -2.56 40.64
CA SER A 5 -19.50 -1.57 39.56
C SER A 5 -20.54 -1.99 38.53
N THR A 6 -21.71 -1.34 38.60
CA THR A 6 -22.76 -1.50 37.60
C THR A 6 -22.32 -0.64 36.42
N GLU A 7 -21.60 -1.27 35.48
CA GLU A 7 -21.18 -0.64 34.23
C GLU A 7 -22.45 -0.28 33.45
N LYS A 8 -22.86 0.99 33.58
CA LYS A 8 -24.06 1.54 32.97
C LYS A 8 -23.79 1.54 31.46
N GLN A 9 -24.34 0.56 30.74
CA GLN A 9 -24.25 0.51 29.28
C GLN A 9 -24.75 1.86 28.73
N LEU A 10 -23.84 2.65 28.16
CA LEU A 10 -24.20 3.93 27.55
C LEU A 10 -25.15 3.66 26.38
N GLY A 11 -26.27 4.38 26.35
CA GLY A 11 -27.24 4.26 25.28
C GLY A 11 -26.65 4.69 23.95
N LYS A 12 -26.98 3.96 22.87
CA LYS A 12 -26.72 4.40 21.50
C LYS A 12 -28.05 4.75 20.83
N PHE A 13 -28.10 5.90 20.16
CA PHE A 13 -29.27 6.40 19.47
C PHE A 13 -29.08 6.29 17.96
N ARG A 14 -30.14 5.92 17.24
CA ARG A 14 -30.17 5.94 15.77
C ARG A 14 -31.04 7.09 15.30
N VAL A 15 -30.44 8.07 14.64
CA VAL A 15 -31.13 9.28 14.16
C VAL A 15 -31.02 9.38 12.65
N ARG A 16 -32.03 9.91 11.97
CA ARG A 16 -32.00 10.15 10.53
C ARG A 16 -31.92 11.64 10.23
N CYS A 17 -31.16 12.01 9.20
CA CYS A 17 -31.17 13.36 8.70
C CYS A 17 -32.58 13.68 8.13
N PRO A 18 -33.23 14.79 8.55
CA PRO A 18 -34.57 15.15 8.07
C PRO A 18 -34.60 15.55 6.58
N ASN A 19 -33.45 15.90 5.99
CA ASN A 19 -33.35 16.31 4.59
C ASN A 19 -33.10 15.12 3.63
N CYS A 20 -32.09 14.28 3.91
CA CYS A 20 -31.70 13.18 3.00
C CYS A 20 -31.98 11.76 3.54
N SER A 21 -32.56 11.63 4.74
CA SER A 21 -32.86 10.35 5.40
C SER A 21 -31.65 9.45 5.75
N LYS A 22 -30.41 9.93 5.60
CA LYS A 22 -29.19 9.21 6.00
C LYS A 22 -29.22 8.91 7.50
N LEU A 23 -28.87 7.67 7.86
CA LEU A 23 -28.87 7.16 9.22
C LEU A 23 -27.52 7.45 9.91
N TYR A 24 -27.59 7.94 11.14
CA TYR A 24 -26.46 8.21 12.02
C TYR A 24 -26.63 7.46 13.34
N GLU A 25 -25.53 7.01 13.91
CA GLU A 25 -25.48 6.41 15.25
C GLU A 25 -24.75 7.38 16.18
N VAL A 26 -25.40 7.80 17.26
CA VAL A 26 -24.90 8.80 18.21
C VAL A 26 -24.82 8.15 19.59
N SER A 27 -23.65 8.23 20.23
CA SER A 27 -23.45 7.72 21.59
C SER A 27 -23.95 8.74 22.60
N GLU A 28 -24.55 8.29 23.70
CA GLU A 28 -25.00 9.18 24.78
C GLU A 28 -23.86 10.03 25.37
N GLY A 29 -22.63 9.52 25.37
CA GLY A 29 -21.45 10.24 25.84
C GLY A 29 -21.06 11.45 24.96
N ASP A 30 -21.52 11.51 23.72
CA ASP A 30 -21.23 12.60 22.79
C ASP A 30 -22.23 13.77 22.93
N ILE A 31 -23.31 13.59 23.69
CA ILE A 31 -24.39 14.57 23.84
C ILE A 31 -24.10 15.48 25.04
N GLN A 32 -23.63 16.70 24.76
CA GLN A 32 -23.30 17.69 25.79
C GLN A 32 -24.40 18.73 26.06
N SER A 33 -25.47 18.75 25.25
CA SER A 33 -26.55 19.73 25.37
C SER A 33 -27.93 19.10 25.19
N HIS A 34 -28.98 19.81 25.61
CA HIS A 34 -30.37 19.39 25.41
C HIS A 34 -30.82 19.40 23.94
N THR A 35 -30.08 20.11 23.09
CA THR A 35 -30.35 20.27 21.65
C THR A 35 -29.06 20.05 20.86
N PRO A 36 -28.51 18.82 20.85
CA PRO A 36 -27.26 18.53 20.15
C PRO A 36 -27.43 18.79 18.65
N GLN A 37 -26.45 19.46 18.04
CA GLN A 37 -26.48 19.83 16.64
C GLN A 37 -25.50 18.98 15.84
N PHE A 38 -25.94 18.50 14.68
CA PHE A 38 -25.15 17.63 13.80
C PHE A 38 -25.18 18.15 12.37
N ASP A 39 -24.05 18.05 11.68
CA ASP A 39 -23.93 18.40 10.27
C ASP A 39 -23.98 17.13 9.40
N CYS A 40 -24.94 17.07 8.48
CA CYS A 40 -25.08 15.91 7.61
C CYS A 40 -24.00 15.89 6.52
N ILE A 41 -23.05 14.95 6.59
CA ILE A 41 -21.99 14.75 5.58
C ILE A 41 -22.52 14.56 4.15
N SER A 42 -23.75 14.09 3.97
CA SER A 42 -24.30 13.79 2.64
C SER A 42 -25.00 14.96 1.95
N CYS A 43 -25.63 15.88 2.70
CA CYS A 43 -26.36 17.01 2.12
C CYS A 43 -26.02 18.35 2.77
N SER A 44 -25.03 18.38 3.65
CA SER A 44 -24.54 19.55 4.39
C SER A 44 -25.59 20.27 5.25
N SER A 45 -26.79 19.70 5.43
CA SER A 45 -27.82 20.31 6.27
C SER A 45 -27.53 20.07 7.76
N ARG A 46 -27.71 21.10 8.59
CA ARG A 46 -27.66 20.98 10.06
C ARG A 46 -29.01 20.52 10.60
N PHE A 47 -28.97 19.55 11.50
CA PHE A 47 -30.17 19.04 12.17
C PHE A 47 -29.91 18.79 13.66
N SER A 48 -30.99 18.72 14.43
CA SER A 48 -30.97 18.47 15.87
C SER A 48 -32.13 17.56 16.28
N PHE A 49 -32.10 17.08 17.52
CA PHE A 49 -33.19 16.37 18.18
C PHE A 49 -33.27 16.80 19.65
N ALA A 50 -34.40 16.54 20.31
CA ALA A 50 -34.56 16.87 21.73
C ALA A 50 -33.96 15.77 22.62
N TYR A 51 -33.11 16.15 23.58
CA TYR A 51 -32.55 15.26 24.59
C TYR A 51 -32.99 15.71 26.01
N PRO A 52 -33.47 14.81 26.89
CA PRO A 52 -33.51 13.35 26.76
C PRO A 52 -34.58 12.82 25.79
N VAL A 53 -34.31 11.67 25.17
CA VAL A 53 -35.21 11.05 24.19
C VAL A 53 -36.27 10.21 24.89
N THR A 54 -37.56 10.43 24.57
CA THR A 54 -38.67 9.64 25.13
C THR A 54 -38.68 8.19 24.66
N ASN A 55 -38.31 7.92 23.40
CA ASN A 55 -38.23 6.59 22.81
C ASN A 55 -36.94 6.42 21.97
N PRO A 56 -35.98 5.58 22.39
CA PRO A 56 -34.70 5.41 21.70
C PRO A 56 -34.82 4.76 20.31
N MET A 57 -35.94 4.08 20.02
CA MET A 57 -36.19 3.44 18.72
C MET A 57 -36.70 4.42 17.67
N SER A 58 -37.19 5.59 18.08
CA SER A 58 -37.80 6.57 17.18
C SER A 58 -37.47 7.99 17.65
N VAL A 59 -36.29 8.47 17.25
CA VAL A 59 -35.83 9.83 17.56
C VAL A 59 -36.28 10.76 16.43
N ALA A 60 -37.16 11.71 16.76
CA ALA A 60 -37.57 12.75 15.82
C ALA A 60 -36.46 13.81 15.69
N THR A 61 -36.02 14.06 14.46
CA THR A 61 -35.04 15.11 14.13
C THR A 61 -35.71 16.28 13.43
N TYR A 62 -35.16 17.48 13.60
CA TYR A 62 -35.62 18.70 12.94
C TYR A 62 -34.45 19.49 12.36
N LEU A 63 -34.71 20.24 11.29
CA LEU A 63 -33.71 21.12 10.68
C LEU A 63 -33.46 22.32 11.59
N VAL A 64 -32.19 22.65 11.81
CA VAL A 64 -31.79 23.86 12.51
C VAL A 64 -31.56 24.93 11.45
N GLN A 65 -32.42 25.95 11.41
CA GLN A 65 -32.17 27.12 10.58
C GLN A 65 -30.93 27.83 11.14
N ALA A 66 -29.91 28.02 10.30
CA ALA A 66 -28.77 28.84 10.69
C ALA A 66 -29.28 30.26 10.96
N SER A 67 -28.89 30.86 12.09
CA SER A 67 -29.07 32.30 12.22
C SER A 67 -28.17 32.99 11.18
N PRO A 68 -28.65 34.04 10.52
CA PRO A 68 -27.88 34.74 9.49
C PRO A 68 -26.52 35.23 10.01
N GLU A 69 -26.45 35.61 11.29
CA GLU A 69 -25.20 36.02 11.96
C GLU A 69 -24.15 34.90 12.02
N MET A 70 -24.58 33.65 12.18
CA MET A 70 -23.67 32.50 12.19
C MET A 70 -23.20 32.10 10.79
N GLU A 71 -23.97 32.42 9.75
CA GLU A 71 -23.61 32.13 8.37
C GLU A 71 -22.47 33.04 7.91
N GLU A 72 -22.54 34.33 8.24
CA GLU A 72 -21.45 35.30 7.96
C GLU A 72 -20.13 34.91 8.67
N ALA A 73 -20.19 34.51 9.94
CA ALA A 73 -19.01 34.08 10.69
C ALA A 73 -18.33 32.85 10.07
N ARG A 74 -19.12 31.92 9.50
CA ARG A 74 -18.60 30.71 8.85
C ARG A 74 -17.95 30.99 7.52
N THR A 75 -18.56 31.84 6.70
CA THR A 75 -17.97 32.23 5.41
C THR A 75 -16.62 32.90 5.62
N PHE A 76 -16.52 33.78 6.62
CA PHE A 76 -15.27 34.44 6.95
C PHE A 76 -14.17 33.45 7.40
N GLN A 77 -14.53 32.49 8.25
CA GLN A 77 -13.57 31.49 8.73
C GLN A 77 -13.12 30.52 7.62
N GLN A 78 -14.04 30.15 6.73
CA GLN A 78 -13.74 29.29 5.58
C GLN A 78 -12.84 29.99 4.55
N GLU A 79 -13.01 31.29 4.32
CA GLU A 79 -12.12 32.08 3.47
C GLU A 79 -10.72 32.21 4.06
N LEU A 80 -10.61 32.40 5.38
CA LEU A 80 -9.32 32.49 6.06
C LEU A 80 -8.53 31.16 5.97
N GLU A 81 -9.22 30.03 6.19
CA GLU A 81 -8.62 28.70 6.05
C GLU A 81 -8.17 28.44 4.60
N ALA A 82 -9.01 28.78 3.61
CA ALA A 82 -8.66 28.63 2.20
C ALA A 82 -7.43 29.45 1.81
N GLN A 83 -7.31 30.68 2.30
CA GLN A 83 -6.13 31.53 2.06
C GLN A 83 -4.87 30.97 2.71
N SER A 84 -4.97 30.45 3.94
CA SER A 84 -3.82 29.85 4.63
C SER A 84 -3.32 28.59 3.93
N PHE A 85 -4.23 27.75 3.41
CA PHE A 85 -3.86 26.52 2.72
C PHE A 85 -3.22 26.80 1.36
N ALA A 86 -3.74 27.80 0.61
CA ALA A 86 -3.15 28.23 -0.65
C ALA A 86 -1.71 28.78 -0.47
N ALA A 87 -1.47 29.55 0.59
CA ALA A 87 -0.12 30.04 0.91
C ALA A 87 0.84 28.89 1.24
N LEU A 88 0.39 27.89 2.00
CA LEU A 88 1.21 26.72 2.34
C LEU A 88 1.52 25.84 1.13
N GLN A 89 0.56 25.69 0.20
CA GLN A 89 0.76 24.96 -1.05
C GLN A 89 1.82 25.62 -1.94
N GLN A 90 1.81 26.96 -1.99
CA GLN A 90 2.78 27.72 -2.77
C GLN A 90 4.22 27.56 -2.21
N GLU A 91 4.40 27.53 -0.89
CA GLU A 91 5.72 27.27 -0.29
C GLU A 91 6.23 25.83 -0.52
N ILE A 92 5.32 24.86 -0.60
CA ILE A 92 5.65 23.45 -0.88
C ILE A 92 6.03 23.26 -2.35
N GLU A 93 5.35 23.92 -3.28
CA GLU A 93 5.67 23.86 -4.71
C GLU A 93 7.02 24.52 -5.03
N ASP A 94 7.33 25.67 -4.43
CA ASP A 94 8.61 26.36 -4.59
C ASP A 94 9.80 25.59 -3.96
N SER A 95 9.53 24.72 -2.97
CA SER A 95 10.55 23.87 -2.35
C SER A 95 10.72 22.50 -3.03
N ALA A 96 9.67 21.96 -3.65
CA ALA A 96 9.70 20.65 -4.31
C ALA A 96 10.37 20.68 -5.70
N GLU A 97 10.51 21.84 -6.33
CA GLU A 97 11.12 21.95 -7.66
C GLU A 97 12.65 21.78 -7.67
N LYS A 98 13.32 21.83 -6.50
CA LYS A 98 14.80 21.86 -6.43
C LYS A 98 15.54 20.52 -6.48
N THR A 99 14.87 19.37 -6.41
CA THR A 99 15.55 18.06 -6.52
C THR A 99 14.76 17.03 -7.33
N SER A 100 14.29 17.40 -8.52
CA SER A 100 13.76 16.39 -9.45
C SER A 100 14.93 15.53 -9.98
N THR A 101 14.88 14.25 -9.66
CA THR A 101 15.79 13.24 -10.20
C THR A 101 15.10 12.48 -11.34
N GLN A 102 15.83 12.13 -12.39
CA GLN A 102 15.35 11.37 -13.54
C GLN A 102 16.17 10.11 -13.75
N ALA A 103 15.51 8.97 -13.99
CA ALA A 103 16.21 7.72 -14.28
C ALA A 103 16.58 7.64 -15.77
N CYS A 104 17.85 7.33 -16.08
CA CYS A 104 18.32 7.17 -17.44
C CYS A 104 17.58 6.00 -18.13
N PRO A 105 16.96 6.21 -19.31
CA PRO A 105 16.20 5.14 -19.97
C PRO A 105 17.08 4.01 -20.52
N LYS A 106 18.38 4.25 -20.73
CA LYS A 106 19.31 3.21 -21.24
C LYS A 106 19.89 2.33 -20.14
N CYS A 107 20.21 2.88 -18.97
CA CYS A 107 20.91 2.14 -17.91
C CYS A 107 20.22 2.15 -16.54
N GLY A 108 19.18 2.95 -16.35
CA GLY A 108 18.45 3.08 -15.07
C GLY A 108 19.14 3.94 -14.01
N ALA A 109 20.31 4.53 -14.28
CA ALA A 109 21.00 5.41 -13.34
C ALA A 109 20.15 6.64 -13.00
N ILE A 110 20.12 7.04 -11.73
CA ILE A 110 19.34 8.18 -11.23
C ILE A 110 20.17 9.46 -11.41
N ASN A 111 19.82 10.28 -12.39
CA ASN A 111 20.52 11.52 -12.74
C ASN A 111 19.75 12.73 -12.20
N GLU A 112 20.43 13.85 -11.98
CA GLU A 112 19.76 15.13 -11.77
C GLU A 112 19.07 15.59 -13.06
N LYS A 113 17.88 16.18 -12.97
CA LYS A 113 17.14 16.67 -14.15
C LYS A 113 17.91 17.75 -14.94
N LYS A 114 18.88 18.41 -14.31
CA LYS A 114 19.76 19.42 -14.93
C LYS A 114 20.85 18.84 -15.83
N ASN A 115 21.19 17.57 -15.68
CA ASN A 115 22.25 16.95 -16.48
C ASN A 115 21.72 16.66 -17.88
N SER A 116 22.41 17.18 -18.91
CA SER A 116 22.09 16.92 -20.32
C SER A 116 22.48 15.53 -20.79
N GLU A 117 23.30 14.82 -20.00
CA GLU A 117 23.74 13.45 -20.26
C GLU A 117 23.76 12.57 -19.01
N CYS A 118 23.64 11.26 -19.22
CA CYS A 118 23.72 10.29 -18.14
C CYS A 118 25.17 10.06 -17.68
N TYR A 119 25.49 10.29 -16.41
CA TYR A 119 26.85 10.11 -15.87
C TYR A 119 27.36 8.65 -15.97
N SER A 120 26.46 7.67 -16.07
CA SER A 120 26.83 6.25 -16.10
C SER A 120 27.06 5.71 -17.51
N CYS A 121 26.41 6.26 -18.54
CA CYS A 121 26.45 5.70 -19.89
C CYS A 121 26.57 6.74 -21.02
N HIS A 122 26.77 8.02 -20.66
CA HIS A 122 26.96 9.17 -21.54
C HIS A 122 25.90 9.33 -22.64
N VAL A 123 24.67 8.92 -22.36
CA VAL A 123 23.55 9.16 -23.28
C VAL A 123 23.05 10.58 -23.09
N ILE A 124 22.99 11.32 -24.19
CA ILE A 124 22.45 12.67 -24.25
C ILE A 124 20.92 12.61 -24.26
N PHE A 125 20.27 13.19 -23.25
CA PHE A 125 18.80 13.11 -23.09
C PHE A 125 18.04 13.85 -24.20
N ALA A 126 18.59 14.97 -24.68
CA ALA A 126 17.98 15.76 -25.76
C ALA A 126 17.80 14.96 -27.08
N ARG A 127 18.66 13.95 -27.33
CA ARG A 127 18.53 13.08 -28.51
C ARG A 127 17.52 11.96 -28.31
N LEU A 128 17.19 11.60 -27.06
CA LEU A 128 16.21 10.56 -26.76
C LEU A 128 14.77 11.08 -26.85
N GLU A 129 14.53 12.35 -26.51
CA GLU A 129 13.20 12.97 -26.57
C GLU A 129 12.62 13.04 -27.99
N GLN A 130 13.48 13.00 -29.01
CA GLN A 130 13.09 13.04 -30.42
C GLN A 130 12.81 11.66 -31.01
N LEU A 131 13.18 10.57 -30.33
CA LEU A 131 12.77 9.25 -30.76
C LEU A 131 11.37 9.00 -30.22
N PRO A 132 10.43 8.44 -31.02
CA PRO A 132 9.17 7.93 -30.50
C PRO A 132 9.51 6.88 -29.45
N LEU A 133 9.49 7.28 -28.17
CA LEU A 133 9.62 6.39 -27.04
C LEU A 133 8.37 5.54 -27.08
N ASP A 134 8.44 4.39 -27.74
CA ASP A 134 7.40 3.39 -27.62
C ASP A 134 7.41 2.95 -26.15
N PRO A 135 6.45 3.41 -25.32
CA PRO A 135 6.51 3.24 -23.86
C PRO A 135 6.32 1.77 -23.46
N THR A 136 6.05 0.91 -24.43
CA THR A 136 5.74 -0.51 -24.31
C THR A 136 6.97 -1.41 -24.18
N LEU A 137 8.20 -0.93 -24.44
CA LEU A 137 9.39 -1.79 -24.55
C LEU A 137 10.65 -1.25 -23.85
N LYS A 138 10.55 -0.78 -22.60
CA LYS A 138 11.74 -0.58 -21.76
C LYS A 138 12.25 -1.93 -21.22
N ALA A 139 12.88 -2.72 -22.09
CA ALA A 139 13.53 -3.96 -21.66
C ALA A 139 14.83 -3.67 -20.89
N GLN A 140 15.14 -4.48 -19.87
CA GLN A 140 16.41 -4.35 -19.15
C GLN A 140 17.63 -4.56 -20.08
N PRO A 141 18.74 -3.84 -19.88
CA PRO A 141 19.96 -3.98 -20.70
C PRO A 141 20.54 -5.40 -20.73
N SER A 142 20.30 -6.19 -19.68
CA SER A 142 20.69 -7.60 -19.59
C SER A 142 19.99 -8.46 -20.66
N LEU A 143 18.68 -8.26 -20.87
CA LEU A 143 17.90 -8.96 -21.90
C LEU A 143 18.37 -8.56 -23.30
N VAL A 144 18.70 -7.28 -23.50
CA VAL A 144 19.22 -6.80 -24.79
C VAL A 144 20.54 -7.49 -25.15
N ARG A 145 21.46 -7.70 -24.18
CA ARG A 145 22.70 -8.44 -24.43
C ARG A 145 22.42 -9.91 -24.77
N LYS A 146 21.50 -10.57 -24.06
CA LYS A 146 21.10 -11.95 -24.35
C LYS A 146 20.48 -12.08 -25.74
N TRP A 147 19.63 -11.13 -26.12
CA TRP A 147 19.03 -11.06 -27.45
C TRP A 147 20.08 -10.91 -28.55
N LYS A 148 21.07 -10.01 -28.37
CA LYS A 148 22.19 -9.88 -29.32
C LYS A 148 23.00 -11.18 -29.46
N ASN A 149 23.28 -11.86 -28.34
CA ASN A 149 23.98 -13.14 -28.36
C ASN A 149 23.18 -14.25 -29.04
N LEU A 150 21.85 -14.25 -28.85
CA LEU A 150 20.93 -15.17 -29.50
C LEU A 150 20.93 -14.94 -31.01
N ILE A 151 20.81 -13.70 -31.49
CA ILE A 151 20.84 -13.40 -32.93
C ILE A 151 22.16 -13.86 -33.58
N MET A 152 23.29 -13.69 -32.88
CA MET A 152 24.60 -14.15 -33.39
C MET A 152 24.71 -15.67 -33.50
N ASN A 153 23.89 -16.41 -32.75
CA ASN A 153 23.93 -17.87 -32.66
C ASN A 153 22.51 -18.44 -32.81
N PHE A 154 21.81 -18.00 -33.87
CA PHE A 154 20.37 -18.22 -34.02
C PHE A 154 19.99 -19.70 -34.07
N ASP A 155 20.84 -20.56 -34.63
CA ASP A 155 20.55 -22.00 -34.72
C ASP A 155 20.57 -22.71 -33.35
N ASN A 156 21.08 -22.05 -32.30
CA ASN A 156 21.23 -22.66 -30.99
C ASN A 156 19.95 -22.50 -30.14
N LEU A 157 19.05 -23.48 -30.24
CA LEU A 157 17.80 -23.55 -29.48
C LEU A 157 17.96 -23.37 -27.96
N SER A 158 19.11 -23.73 -27.37
CA SER A 158 19.34 -23.53 -25.94
C SER A 158 19.38 -22.04 -25.55
N LEU A 159 19.91 -21.17 -26.43
CA LEU A 159 19.96 -19.72 -26.20
C LEU A 159 18.56 -19.09 -26.28
N HIS A 160 17.68 -19.63 -27.13
CA HIS A 160 16.28 -19.22 -27.20
C HIS A 160 15.55 -19.51 -25.89
N ASP A 161 15.74 -20.71 -25.36
CA ASP A 161 15.16 -21.14 -24.09
C ASP A 161 15.67 -20.33 -22.91
N ASP A 162 16.98 -20.07 -22.86
CA ASP A 162 17.60 -19.23 -21.84
C ASP A 162 17.13 -17.77 -21.92
N PHE A 163 16.93 -17.24 -23.13
CA PHE A 163 16.39 -15.91 -23.34
C PHE A 163 14.93 -15.82 -22.87
N LEU A 164 14.07 -16.77 -23.26
CA LEU A 164 12.67 -16.83 -22.83
C LEU A 164 12.55 -16.99 -21.31
N LYS A 165 13.37 -17.85 -20.70
CA LYS A 165 13.43 -18.02 -19.24
C LYS A 165 13.83 -16.72 -18.54
N SER A 166 14.78 -15.98 -19.09
CA SER A 166 15.19 -14.67 -18.54
C SER A 166 14.09 -13.62 -18.68
N CYS A 167 13.36 -13.64 -19.80
CA CYS A 167 12.21 -12.75 -20.01
C CYS A 167 11.08 -13.09 -19.05
N HIS A 168 10.80 -14.37 -18.80
CA HIS A 168 9.80 -14.81 -17.82
C HIS A 168 10.14 -14.38 -16.40
N GLN A 169 11.41 -14.56 -15.98
CA GLN A 169 11.88 -14.15 -14.65
C GLN A 169 11.77 -12.64 -14.39
N LEU A 170 11.83 -11.82 -15.44
CA LEU A 170 11.77 -10.36 -15.36
C LEU A 170 10.40 -9.80 -15.76
N ASP A 171 9.39 -10.65 -15.92
CA ASP A 171 8.03 -10.29 -16.38
C ASP A 171 8.03 -9.48 -17.71
N ALA A 172 8.95 -9.84 -18.60
CA ALA A 172 9.22 -9.17 -19.87
C ALA A 172 8.92 -10.08 -21.09
N LEU A 173 7.97 -11.02 -20.97
CA LEU A 173 7.63 -11.93 -22.07
C LEU A 173 7.07 -11.22 -23.32
N ARG A 174 6.37 -10.09 -23.15
CA ARG A 174 5.88 -9.29 -24.28
C ARG A 174 7.01 -8.75 -25.15
N PHE A 175 8.15 -8.42 -24.53
CA PHE A 175 9.36 -8.02 -25.27
C PHE A 175 9.89 -9.17 -26.14
N ALA A 176 9.93 -10.39 -25.61
CA ALA A 176 10.37 -11.54 -26.38
C ALA A 176 9.45 -11.83 -27.58
N ILE A 177 8.13 -11.78 -27.40
CA ILE A 177 7.15 -11.99 -28.47
C ILE A 177 7.39 -11.00 -29.61
N LEU A 178 7.43 -9.71 -29.29
CA LEU A 178 7.64 -8.66 -30.29
C LEU A 178 8.97 -8.80 -31.03
N LYS A 179 10.04 -9.22 -30.32
CA LYS A 179 11.35 -9.46 -30.95
C LYS A 179 11.38 -10.66 -31.88
N TYR A 180 10.67 -11.73 -31.57
CA TYR A 180 10.53 -12.84 -32.50
C TYR A 180 9.60 -12.51 -33.69
N GLU A 181 8.56 -11.70 -33.51
CA GLU A 181 7.71 -11.22 -34.60
C GLU A 181 8.46 -10.29 -35.57
N GLU A 182 9.26 -9.36 -35.04
CA GLU A 182 10.20 -8.53 -35.83
C GLU A 182 11.14 -9.41 -36.65
N LEU A 183 11.72 -10.46 -36.04
CA LEU A 183 12.65 -11.34 -36.73
C LEU A 183 11.96 -12.21 -37.80
N LYS A 184 10.78 -12.75 -37.49
CA LYS A 184 9.95 -13.51 -38.43
C LYS A 184 9.57 -12.68 -39.65
N SER A 185 9.15 -11.42 -39.43
CA SER A 185 8.78 -10.52 -40.52
C SER A 185 9.99 -10.12 -41.38
N ALA A 186 11.16 -9.90 -40.77
CA ALA A 186 12.40 -9.60 -41.51
C ALA A 186 12.89 -10.76 -42.40
N GLN A 187 12.60 -12.01 -42.03
CA GLN A 187 13.01 -13.21 -42.78
C GLN A 187 11.98 -13.68 -43.84
N GLY A 188 10.92 -12.91 -44.09
CA GLY A 188 9.90 -13.28 -45.06
C GLY A 188 8.84 -14.28 -44.54
N GLY A 189 8.74 -14.45 -43.22
CA GLY A 189 7.60 -15.11 -42.57
C GLY A 189 7.67 -16.63 -42.40
N SER A 190 8.69 -17.31 -42.92
CA SER A 190 8.74 -18.79 -42.97
C SER A 190 9.70 -19.44 -41.97
N ASP A 191 10.09 -18.77 -40.89
CA ASP A 191 10.96 -19.37 -39.89
C ASP A 191 10.18 -20.11 -38.78
N ASP A 192 10.27 -21.44 -38.83
CA ASP A 192 9.68 -22.36 -37.87
C ASP A 192 10.20 -22.16 -36.44
N VAL A 193 11.45 -21.69 -36.29
CA VAL A 193 12.06 -21.47 -34.97
C VAL A 193 11.39 -20.28 -34.29
N CYS A 194 11.25 -19.15 -34.99
CA CYS A 194 10.54 -17.98 -34.48
C CYS A 194 9.10 -18.31 -34.09
N GLU A 195 8.36 -19.04 -34.92
CA GLU A 195 6.96 -19.40 -34.63
C GLU A 195 6.83 -20.28 -33.38
N ARG A 196 7.71 -21.27 -33.25
CA ARG A 196 7.77 -22.12 -32.06
C ARG A 196 8.04 -21.30 -30.79
N MET A 197 8.95 -20.33 -30.87
CA MET A 197 9.32 -19.50 -29.71
C MET A 197 8.24 -18.47 -29.35
N ILE A 198 7.53 -17.90 -30.34
CA ILE A 198 6.36 -17.05 -30.13
C ILE A 198 5.27 -17.84 -29.38
N PHE A 199 4.94 -19.05 -29.87
CA PHE A 199 3.95 -19.92 -29.22
C PHE A 199 4.34 -20.26 -27.78
N LYS A 200 5.61 -20.62 -27.55
CA LYS A 200 6.14 -20.90 -26.20
C LYS A 200 6.03 -19.67 -25.28
N ALA A 201 6.35 -18.48 -25.78
CA ALA A 201 6.24 -17.24 -25.02
C ALA A 201 4.79 -16.92 -24.64
N HIS A 202 3.84 -17.09 -25.56
CA HIS A 202 2.41 -16.95 -25.27
C HIS A 202 1.91 -17.95 -24.22
N GLY A 203 2.34 -19.21 -24.31
CA GLY A 203 2.01 -20.23 -23.30
C GLY A 203 2.50 -19.85 -21.90
N LEU A 204 3.75 -19.37 -21.77
CA LEU A 204 4.29 -18.89 -20.50
C LEU A 204 3.54 -17.66 -19.96
N LEU A 205 3.13 -16.75 -20.86
CA LEU A 205 2.37 -15.55 -20.48
C LEU A 205 0.98 -15.92 -19.96
N GLN A 206 0.29 -16.86 -20.62
CA GLN A 206 -1.03 -17.32 -20.21
C GLN A 206 -1.00 -17.99 -18.83
N VAL A 207 -0.02 -18.87 -18.57
CA VAL A 207 0.16 -19.49 -17.25
C VAL A 207 0.40 -18.44 -16.16
N THR A 208 1.18 -17.40 -16.46
CA THR A 208 1.48 -16.32 -15.51
C THR A 208 0.21 -15.51 -15.16
N LEU A 209 -0.67 -15.28 -16.14
CA LEU A 209 -1.93 -14.56 -15.93
C LEU A 209 -2.95 -15.41 -15.14
N THR A 210 -3.06 -16.71 -15.43
CA THR A 210 -4.01 -17.59 -14.73
C THR A 210 -3.58 -17.85 -13.29
N SER A 211 -2.28 -18.00 -13.01
CA SER A 211 -1.78 -18.12 -11.63
C SER A 211 -1.99 -16.88 -10.76
N LYS A 212 -2.29 -15.71 -11.36
CA LYS A 212 -2.50 -14.44 -10.66
C LYS A 212 -3.98 -14.17 -10.33
N ALA A 213 -4.91 -14.93 -10.94
CA ALA A 213 -6.36 -14.73 -10.77
C ALA A 213 -6.91 -15.38 -9.49
N ASP A 214 -6.24 -16.41 -8.95
CA ASP A 214 -6.50 -16.86 -7.59
C ASP A 214 -5.85 -15.85 -6.63
N GLY A 215 -6.67 -15.03 -5.98
CA GLY A 215 -6.32 -13.83 -5.21
C GLY A 215 -5.41 -14.00 -3.99
N ASP A 216 -4.52 -14.97 -3.97
CA ASP A 216 -3.40 -15.00 -3.04
C ASP A 216 -2.27 -14.11 -3.60
N LEU A 217 -2.27 -12.85 -3.17
CA LEU A 217 -1.27 -11.79 -3.45
C LEU A 217 0.14 -12.13 -2.90
N ARG A 218 0.57 -13.40 -2.97
CA ARG A 218 1.82 -13.92 -2.41
C ARG A 218 2.88 -14.30 -3.43
N PHE A 219 2.73 -13.92 -4.70
CA PHE A 219 3.75 -14.14 -5.73
C PHE A 219 4.38 -12.84 -6.25
N ALA A 220 4.80 -11.98 -5.33
CA ALA A 220 6.11 -11.35 -5.45
C ALA A 220 7.11 -12.25 -4.70
N GLN A 221 7.40 -13.43 -5.26
CA GLN A 221 8.58 -14.19 -4.88
C GLN A 221 9.80 -13.36 -5.30
N LYS A 222 10.19 -12.43 -4.44
CA LYS A 222 11.53 -11.84 -4.45
C LYS A 222 12.52 -13.01 -4.58
N PRO A 223 13.59 -12.89 -5.39
CA PRO A 223 14.59 -13.92 -5.52
C PRO A 223 14.94 -14.41 -4.13
N THR A 224 14.88 -15.73 -3.92
CA THR A 224 15.19 -16.37 -2.64
C THR A 224 16.66 -16.12 -2.35
N VAL A 225 16.96 -14.93 -1.80
CA VAL A 225 18.15 -14.71 -1.00
C VAL A 225 18.10 -15.84 0.01
N PRO A 226 19.12 -16.71 0.11
CA PRO A 226 19.10 -17.83 1.02
C PRO A 226 18.72 -17.28 2.39
N ARG A 227 17.49 -17.59 2.85
CA ARG A 227 16.97 -17.10 4.12
C ARG A 227 17.88 -17.71 5.18
N LYS A 228 18.89 -16.95 5.56
CA LYS A 228 19.79 -17.24 6.67
C LYS A 228 18.90 -17.65 7.84
N LYS A 229 19.29 -18.69 8.58
CA LYS A 229 18.54 -19.31 9.69
C LYS A 229 18.18 -18.34 10.85
N TRP A 230 18.42 -17.05 10.68
CA TRP A 230 18.09 -15.91 11.54
C TRP A 230 16.62 -15.85 11.97
N HIS A 231 15.69 -16.33 11.15
CA HIS A 231 14.28 -16.36 11.55
C HIS A 231 14.05 -17.20 12.83
N LYS A 232 14.85 -18.24 13.08
CA LYS A 232 14.77 -18.98 14.35
C LYS A 232 15.24 -18.11 15.51
N TYR A 233 16.37 -17.42 15.38
CA TYR A 233 16.91 -16.58 16.45
C TYR A 233 16.00 -15.38 16.79
N VAL A 234 15.40 -14.75 15.78
CA VAL A 234 14.46 -13.62 15.99
C VAL A 234 13.20 -14.07 16.75
N LEU A 235 12.73 -15.30 16.53
CA LEU A 235 11.55 -15.82 17.21
C LEU A 235 11.83 -16.27 18.64
N TRP A 236 12.98 -16.92 18.87
CA TRP A 236 13.31 -17.50 20.18
C TRP A 236 14.00 -16.51 21.14
N GLY A 237 14.67 -15.46 20.62
CA GLY A 237 15.41 -14.49 21.42
C GLY A 237 14.59 -13.82 22.53
N PRO A 238 13.41 -13.25 22.22
CA PRO A 238 12.56 -12.60 23.22
C PRO A 238 12.07 -13.54 24.34
N LEU A 239 11.77 -14.80 24.00
CA LEU A 239 11.35 -15.82 24.98
C LEU A 239 12.50 -16.24 25.91
N SER A 240 13.71 -16.37 25.37
CA SER A 240 14.90 -16.64 26.18
C SER A 240 15.20 -15.48 27.12
N LEU A 241 15.05 -14.23 26.65
CA LEU A 241 15.26 -13.04 27.47
C LEU A 241 14.22 -12.93 28.59
N SER A 242 12.93 -13.18 28.32
CA SER A 242 11.90 -13.15 29.36
C SER A 242 12.12 -14.23 30.43
N LEU A 243 12.54 -15.43 30.02
CA LEU A 243 12.85 -16.51 30.97
C LEU A 243 14.04 -16.16 31.87
N LEU A 244 15.08 -15.55 31.30
CA LEU A 244 16.24 -15.09 32.05
C LEU A 244 15.82 -14.05 33.11
N MET A 245 15.00 -13.07 32.75
CA MET A 245 14.51 -12.04 33.67
C MET A 245 13.70 -12.62 34.84
N ILE A 246 12.85 -13.60 34.57
CA ILE A 246 12.05 -14.28 35.60
C ILE A 246 12.95 -15.05 36.56
N LEU A 247 13.93 -15.81 36.05
CA LEU A 247 14.87 -16.57 36.87
C LEU A 247 15.73 -15.64 37.74
N THR A 248 16.30 -14.57 37.17
CA THR A 248 17.10 -13.60 37.94
C THR A 248 16.27 -12.90 39.02
N GLY A 249 15.03 -12.51 38.71
CA GLY A 249 14.11 -11.91 39.69
C GLY A 249 13.66 -12.89 40.79
N TYR A 250 13.64 -14.19 40.49
CA TYR A 250 13.32 -15.23 41.48
C TYR A 250 14.45 -15.45 42.49
N PHE A 251 15.71 -15.45 42.03
CA PHE A 251 16.88 -15.65 42.91
C PHE A 251 17.27 -14.40 43.72
N SER A 252 16.94 -13.19 43.25
CA SER A 252 17.28 -11.94 43.94
C SER A 252 16.04 -11.24 44.49
N LEU A 253 15.92 -11.22 45.82
CA LEU A 253 14.86 -10.50 46.54
C LEU A 253 14.80 -9.00 46.19
N SER A 254 15.95 -8.41 45.83
CA SER A 254 16.04 -7.00 45.45
C SER A 254 15.48 -6.70 44.06
N LEU A 255 15.22 -7.71 43.22
CA LEU A 255 14.80 -7.57 41.83
C LEU A 255 13.40 -8.17 41.58
N ARG A 256 12.52 -8.23 42.58
CA ARG A 256 11.17 -8.82 42.42
C ARG A 256 10.34 -8.18 41.30
N ASN A 257 10.52 -6.89 41.05
CA ASN A 257 9.84 -6.18 39.96
C ASN A 257 10.23 -6.73 38.57
N LEU A 258 11.42 -7.33 38.45
CA LEU A 258 11.92 -7.94 37.22
C LEU A 258 11.09 -9.17 36.81
N VAL A 259 10.48 -9.87 37.77
CA VAL A 259 9.58 -11.00 37.50
C VAL A 259 8.34 -10.53 36.75
N GLY A 260 7.71 -9.44 37.22
CA GLY A 260 6.54 -8.85 36.56
C GLY A 260 6.86 -8.37 35.14
N ALA A 261 8.01 -7.71 34.96
CA ALA A 261 8.47 -7.29 33.64
C ALA A 261 8.72 -8.50 32.71
N GLY A 262 9.35 -9.56 33.21
CA GLY A 262 9.60 -10.79 32.43
C GLY A 262 8.29 -11.47 31.98
N VAL A 263 7.28 -11.55 32.85
CA VAL A 263 5.95 -12.10 32.51
C VAL A 263 5.26 -11.26 31.44
N ALA A 264 5.30 -9.93 31.54
CA ALA A 264 4.70 -9.05 30.53
C ALA A 264 5.33 -9.25 29.14
N VAL A 265 6.65 -9.36 29.06
CA VAL A 265 7.37 -9.63 27.80
C VAL A 265 7.02 -11.02 27.24
N ALA A 266 6.88 -12.04 28.11
CA ALA A 266 6.47 -13.38 27.69
C ALA A 266 5.06 -13.39 27.06
N LEU A 267 4.11 -12.63 27.63
CA LEU A 267 2.74 -12.53 27.09
C LEU A 267 2.71 -11.78 25.76
N LEU A 268 3.43 -10.65 25.65
CA LEU A 268 3.52 -9.89 24.40
C LEU A 268 4.13 -10.72 23.27
N THR A 269 5.20 -11.45 23.57
CA THR A 269 5.88 -12.31 22.58
C THR A 269 4.99 -13.47 22.14
N PHE A 270 4.25 -14.09 23.08
CA PHE A 270 3.27 -15.12 22.74
C PHE A 270 2.11 -14.58 21.88
N GLY A 271 1.57 -13.40 22.22
CA GLY A 271 0.54 -12.73 21.42
C GLY A 271 0.99 -12.44 19.99
N LEU A 272 2.23 -11.95 19.83
CA LEU A 272 2.81 -11.65 18.52
C LEU A 272 3.04 -12.94 17.70
N ILE A 273 3.43 -14.05 18.35
CA ILE A 273 3.53 -15.37 17.71
C ILE A 273 2.16 -15.86 17.22
N LEU A 274 1.11 -15.71 18.03
CA LEU A 274 -0.26 -16.08 17.62
C LEU A 274 -0.76 -15.24 16.45
N PHE A 275 -0.48 -13.93 16.47
CA PHE A 275 -0.80 -13.01 15.39
C PHE A 275 -0.08 -13.37 14.08
N TRP A 276 1.23 -13.60 14.13
CA TRP A 276 2.02 -14.01 12.96
C TRP A 276 1.66 -15.37 12.40
N LYS A 277 1.25 -16.32 13.26
CA LYS A 277 0.84 -17.65 12.82
C LYS A 277 -0.57 -17.65 12.19
N GLY A 278 -1.21 -16.48 12.10
CA GLY A 278 -2.46 -16.30 11.36
C GLY A 278 -3.67 -16.97 12.01
N ARG A 279 -3.62 -17.24 13.32
CA ARG A 279 -4.78 -17.78 14.04
C ARG A 279 -5.81 -16.71 14.39
N ILE A 280 -5.44 -15.45 14.26
CA ILE A 280 -6.28 -14.30 14.58
C ILE A 280 -6.16 -13.36 13.38
N SER A 281 -7.24 -13.22 12.63
CA SER A 281 -7.32 -12.23 11.57
C SER A 281 -7.76 -10.90 12.16
N LEU A 282 -7.28 -9.77 11.62
CA LEU A 282 -7.78 -8.44 12.02
C LEU A 282 -9.29 -8.27 11.74
N SER A 283 -9.84 -9.10 10.84
CA SER A 283 -11.28 -9.18 10.60
C SER A 283 -12.07 -9.79 11.76
N ASP A 284 -11.43 -10.46 12.71
CA ASP A 284 -12.14 -11.06 13.86
C ASP A 284 -12.41 -10.04 14.98
N PHE A 285 -11.90 -8.81 14.84
CA PHE A 285 -12.02 -7.73 15.84
C PHE A 285 -12.93 -6.57 15.40
N TYR A 286 -13.48 -6.62 14.18
CA TYR A 286 -14.41 -5.63 13.62
C TYR A 286 -15.75 -6.28 13.30
#